data_AF-A0A354X1C3-F1
#
_entry.id   AF-A0A354X1C3-F1
#
_cell.length_a   1.000
_cell.length_b   1.000
_cell.length_c   1.000
_cell.angle_alpha   90.00
_cell.angle_beta   90.00
_cell.angle_gamma   90.00
#
_symmetry.space_group_name_H-M   'P 1'
#
loop_
_entity.id
_entity.type
_entity.pdbx_description
1 polymer ?
#
loop_
_entity_poly.entity_id
_entity_poly.type
_entity_poly.pdbx_seq_one_letter_code
_entity_poly.pdbx_strand_id
1 'polypeptide(L)'
;IADAEEVSGIRPWKIPQPNKADVAIRYNPDNPIIRLAEIYYMLAECTMRAGDKKTAAMLINKVRARNFENRIDPDPVTESNLDEYRMLDEWMIEFLAEGQGRRRTDLIRWDKFVTENWWDHTATKDKNRNIFPIPEKAISANNLLEQNPGY
;
A
#
# COMPACT_ATOMS: atom_id res chain seq x y z
N ILE A 1 14.84 16.25 17.92
CA ILE A 1 14.41 14.87 17.56
C ILE A 1 14.82 13.84 18.63
N ALA A 2 15.70 14.18 19.58
CA ALA A 2 16.19 13.24 20.61
C ALA A 2 15.21 12.94 21.78
N ASP A 3 14.02 13.54 21.83
CA ASP A 3 13.06 13.41 22.94
C ASP A 3 11.80 12.60 22.58
N ALA A 4 11.84 11.80 21.51
CA ALA A 4 10.70 10.96 21.13
C ALA A 4 10.55 9.78 22.10
N GLU A 5 9.49 9.81 22.92
CA GLU A 5 9.08 8.69 23.76
C GLU A 5 8.16 7.74 22.98
N GLU A 6 7.87 6.54 23.52
CA GLU A 6 6.93 5.58 22.91
C GLU A 6 5.54 6.17 22.59
N VAL A 7 5.16 7.26 23.25
CA VAL A 7 3.89 7.99 23.08
C VAL A 7 3.97 9.16 22.08
N SER A 8 5.14 9.46 21.54
CA SER A 8 5.34 10.58 20.61
C SER A 8 5.00 10.16 19.17
N GLY A 9 3.71 10.23 18.81
CA GLY A 9 3.26 10.09 17.42
C GLY A 9 1.96 9.29 17.23
N ILE A 10 1.58 9.10 15.97
CA ILE A 10 0.44 8.25 15.59
C ILE A 10 0.97 6.86 15.27
N ARG A 11 0.42 5.83 15.93
CA ARG A 11 0.70 4.43 15.60
C ARG A 11 -0.48 3.85 14.82
N PRO A 12 -0.28 3.40 13.57
CA PRO A 12 -1.36 2.80 12.82
C PRO A 12 -1.78 1.49 13.49
N TRP A 13 -3.08 1.36 13.76
CA TRP A 13 -3.66 0.18 14.40
C TRP A 13 -4.60 -0.55 13.44
N LYS A 14 -4.07 -1.55 12.73
CA LYS A 14 -4.83 -2.28 11.70
C LYS A 14 -5.50 -3.54 12.22
N ILE A 15 -4.85 -4.24 13.15
CA ILE A 15 -5.29 -5.54 13.67
C ILE A 15 -5.72 -5.36 15.13
N PRO A 16 -6.86 -5.94 15.58
CA PRO A 16 -7.35 -5.77 16.94
C PRO A 16 -6.31 -6.15 17.99
N GLN A 17 -6.15 -5.30 19.00
CA GLN A 17 -5.33 -5.62 20.16
C GLN A 17 -6.10 -6.52 21.11
N PRO A 18 -5.53 -7.67 21.53
CA PRO A 18 -6.12 -8.47 22.58
C PRO A 18 -6.21 -7.68 23.89
N ASN A 19 -7.34 -7.82 24.58
CA ASN A 19 -7.53 -7.21 25.89
C ASN A 19 -6.78 -8.01 26.98
N LYS A 20 -6.90 -7.62 28.26
CA LYS A 20 -6.22 -8.32 29.37
C LYS A 20 -6.62 -9.79 29.53
N ALA A 21 -7.82 -10.18 29.11
CA ALA A 21 -8.27 -11.58 29.14
C ALA A 21 -7.59 -12.42 28.05
N ASP A 22 -7.19 -11.79 26.94
CA ASP A 22 -6.66 -12.44 25.75
C ASP A 22 -5.14 -12.23 25.57
N VAL A 23 -4.41 -11.92 26.65
CA VAL A 23 -2.95 -11.64 26.59
C VAL A 23 -2.14 -12.77 25.93
N ALA A 24 -2.57 -14.02 26.08
CA ALA A 24 -1.90 -15.17 25.48
C ALA A 24 -1.85 -15.14 23.94
N ILE A 25 -2.79 -14.44 23.28
CA ILE A 25 -2.85 -14.33 21.82
C ILE A 25 -2.30 -13.00 21.29
N ARG A 26 -1.67 -12.17 22.14
CA ARG A 26 -1.10 -10.85 21.77
C ARG A 26 -0.14 -10.89 20.59
N TYR A 27 0.57 -12.01 20.40
CA TYR A 27 1.56 -12.19 19.33
C TYR A 27 1.10 -13.17 18.24
N ASN A 28 -0.19 -13.52 18.22
CA ASN A 28 -0.77 -14.39 17.21
C ASN A 28 -1.92 -13.71 16.43
N PRO A 29 -1.71 -12.51 15.86
CA PRO A 29 -2.68 -11.98 14.92
C PRO A 29 -2.63 -12.77 13.61
N ASP A 30 -3.80 -13.15 13.08
CA ASP A 30 -3.89 -13.60 11.70
C ASP A 30 -3.46 -12.46 10.77
N ASN A 31 -2.48 -12.72 9.90
CA ASN A 31 -2.01 -11.78 8.90
C ASN A 31 -2.52 -12.22 7.53
N PRO A 32 -3.64 -11.68 7.03
CA PRO A 32 -4.16 -12.06 5.73
C PRO A 32 -3.15 -11.65 4.66
N ILE A 33 -2.68 -12.61 3.85
CA ILE A 33 -1.78 -12.33 2.70
C ILE A 33 -2.57 -11.88 1.48
N ILE A 34 -3.80 -12.38 1.32
CA ILE A 34 -4.73 -11.99 0.26
C ILE A 34 -6.11 -11.86 0.88
N ARG A 35 -6.87 -10.85 0.48
CA ARG A 35 -8.24 -10.64 0.93
C ARG A 35 -9.15 -10.25 -0.22
N LEU A 36 -10.45 -10.50 -0.05
CA LEU A 36 -11.44 -10.26 -1.11
C LEU A 36 -11.42 -8.81 -1.63
N ALA A 37 -11.22 -7.82 -0.77
CA ALA A 37 -11.12 -6.43 -1.21
C ALA A 37 -9.98 -6.21 -2.21
N GLU A 38 -8.86 -6.91 -2.07
CA GLU A 38 -7.75 -6.82 -3.02
C GLU A 38 -8.17 -7.27 -4.42
N ILE A 39 -8.98 -8.32 -4.50
CA ILE A 39 -9.52 -8.79 -5.79
C ILE A 39 -10.42 -7.71 -6.42
N TYR A 40 -11.25 -7.03 -5.61
CA TYR A 40 -12.07 -5.91 -6.08
C TYR A 40 -11.21 -4.75 -6.60
N TYR A 41 -10.14 -4.40 -5.89
CA TYR A 41 -9.25 -3.30 -6.25
C TYR A 41 -8.38 -3.62 -7.46
N MET A 42 -7.87 -4.85 -7.57
CA MET A 42 -7.16 -5.30 -8.77
C MET A 42 -8.07 -5.29 -10.00
N LEU A 43 -9.31 -5.78 -9.85
CA LEU A 43 -10.29 -5.73 -10.93
C LEU A 43 -10.61 -4.28 -11.30
N ALA A 44 -10.85 -3.41 -10.31
CA ALA A 44 -11.10 -1.99 -10.54
C ALA A 44 -9.94 -1.32 -11.30
N GLU A 45 -8.69 -1.62 -10.92
CA GLU A 45 -7.51 -1.10 -11.62
C GLU A 45 -7.46 -1.55 -13.08
N CYS A 46 -7.66 -2.85 -13.33
CA CYS A 46 -7.69 -3.40 -14.68
C CYS A 46 -8.79 -2.77 -15.53
N THR A 47 -10.00 -2.63 -14.97
CA THR A 47 -11.15 -2.02 -15.64
C THR A 47 -10.91 -0.53 -15.91
N MET A 48 -10.30 0.18 -14.97
CA MET A 48 -9.90 1.58 -15.15
C MET A 48 -8.88 1.74 -16.28
N ARG A 49 -7.86 0.88 -16.32
CA ARG A 49 -6.84 0.85 -17.39
C ARG A 49 -7.42 0.47 -18.75
N ALA A 50 -8.50 -0.32 -18.78
CA ALA A 50 -9.26 -0.63 -19.99
C ALA A 50 -10.18 0.51 -20.47
N GLY A 51 -10.29 1.60 -19.70
CA GLY A 51 -11.05 2.80 -20.05
C GLY A 51 -12.43 2.91 -19.40
N ASP A 52 -12.90 1.87 -18.70
CA ASP A 52 -14.21 1.88 -18.03
C ASP A 52 -14.08 2.35 -16.57
N LYS A 53 -13.89 3.65 -16.40
CA LYS A 53 -13.77 4.29 -15.09
C LYS A 53 -15.06 4.17 -14.25
N LYS A 54 -16.22 4.11 -14.90
CA LYS A 54 -17.52 4.00 -14.22
C LYS A 54 -17.62 2.68 -13.47
N THR A 55 -17.33 1.57 -14.13
CA THR A 55 -17.34 0.25 -13.48
C THR A 55 -16.24 0.13 -12.42
N ALA A 56 -15.06 0.69 -12.66
CA ALA A 56 -14.00 0.73 -11.66
C ALA A 56 -14.43 1.47 -10.38
N ALA A 57 -15.05 2.64 -10.51
CA ALA A 57 -15.60 3.41 -9.39
C ALA A 57 -16.66 2.61 -8.60
N MET A 58 -17.55 1.88 -9.29
CA MET A 58 -18.54 1.01 -8.65
C MET A 58 -17.90 -0.10 -7.81
N LEU A 59 -16.82 -0.72 -8.32
CA LEU A 59 -16.10 -1.79 -7.61
C LEU A 59 -15.41 -1.26 -6.34
N ILE A 60 -14.77 -0.10 -6.41
CA ILE A 60 -14.11 0.53 -5.25
C ILE A 60 -15.16 0.93 -4.20
N ASN A 61 -16.23 1.60 -4.62
CA ASN A 61 -17.30 2.02 -3.72
C ASN A 61 -17.96 0.83 -3.01
N LYS A 62 -18.05 -0.34 -3.65
CA LYS A 62 -18.58 -1.55 -3.01
C LYS A 62 -17.78 -1.96 -1.78
N VAL A 63 -16.46 -1.80 -1.81
CA VAL A 63 -15.58 -2.08 -0.65
C VAL A 63 -15.67 -0.94 0.36
N ARG A 64 -15.58 0.31 -0.11
CA ARG A 64 -15.59 1.50 0.76
C ARG A 64 -16.87 1.59 1.60
N ALA A 65 -18.03 1.28 1.03
CA ALA A 65 -19.32 1.34 1.74
C ALA A 65 -19.35 0.53 3.05
N ARG A 66 -18.52 -0.51 3.18
CA ARG A 66 -18.42 -1.32 4.42
C ARG A 66 -17.82 -0.54 5.58
N ASN A 67 -17.08 0.53 5.32
CA ASN A 67 -16.39 1.34 6.33
C ASN A 67 -17.22 2.53 6.84
N PHE A 68 -18.43 2.76 6.30
CA PHE A 68 -19.27 3.93 6.63
C PHE A 68 -20.62 3.52 7.22
N GLU A 69 -21.13 4.33 8.14
CA GLU A 69 -22.48 4.18 8.69
C GLU A 69 -23.53 4.31 7.59
N ASN A 70 -24.56 3.45 7.63
CA ASN A 70 -25.58 3.33 6.58
C ASN A 70 -25.04 3.07 5.17
N ARG A 71 -23.74 2.74 5.04
CA ARG A 71 -23.02 2.59 3.77
C ARG A 71 -22.99 3.85 2.91
N ILE A 72 -23.03 5.03 3.56
CA ILE A 72 -23.01 6.32 2.89
C ILE A 72 -21.59 6.89 3.00
N ASP A 73 -20.85 6.83 1.89
CA ASP A 73 -19.53 7.43 1.78
C ASP A 73 -19.66 8.95 1.53
N PRO A 74 -19.05 9.82 2.36
CA PRO A 74 -19.08 11.27 2.14
C PRO A 74 -18.26 11.72 0.92
N ASP A 75 -17.32 10.91 0.44
CA ASP A 75 -16.48 11.19 -0.72
C ASP A 75 -16.37 9.95 -1.62
N PRO A 76 -17.47 9.60 -2.32
CA PRO A 76 -17.51 8.42 -3.16
C PRO A 76 -16.62 8.59 -4.40
N VAL A 77 -16.06 7.47 -4.85
CA VAL A 77 -15.35 7.44 -6.14
C VAL A 77 -16.36 7.56 -7.27
N THR A 78 -16.09 8.42 -8.23
CA THR A 78 -16.91 8.66 -9.42
C THR A 78 -16.04 8.52 -10.66
N GLU A 79 -16.67 8.39 -11.82
CA GLU A 79 -15.95 8.38 -13.10
C GLU A 79 -15.11 9.65 -13.31
N SER A 80 -15.58 10.80 -12.82
CA SER A 80 -14.92 12.09 -13.00
C SER A 80 -13.75 12.32 -12.05
N ASN A 81 -13.76 11.72 -10.85
CA ASN A 81 -12.68 11.88 -9.86
C ASN A 81 -11.70 10.69 -9.83
N LEU A 82 -11.95 9.63 -10.60
CA LEU A 82 -11.06 8.47 -10.69
C LEU A 82 -9.94 8.72 -11.71
N ASP A 83 -8.83 9.25 -11.22
CA ASP A 83 -7.55 9.31 -11.92
C ASP A 83 -6.50 8.37 -11.27
N GLU A 84 -5.25 8.43 -11.76
CA GLU A 84 -4.16 7.60 -11.23
C GLU A 84 -3.87 7.88 -9.76
N TYR A 85 -3.98 9.13 -9.31
CA TYR A 85 -3.71 9.51 -7.93
C TYR A 85 -4.83 9.04 -7.02
N ARG A 86 -6.09 9.22 -7.44
CA ARG A 86 -7.23 8.69 -6.69
C ARG A 86 -7.14 7.17 -6.57
N MET A 87 -6.78 6.46 -7.64
CA MET A 87 -6.60 5.00 -7.56
C MET A 87 -5.49 4.61 -6.56
N LEU A 88 -4.36 5.32 -6.56
CA LEU A 88 -3.28 5.11 -5.62
C LEU A 88 -3.66 5.44 -4.18
N ASP A 89 -4.46 6.47 -3.96
CA ASP A 89 -4.97 6.84 -2.64
C ASP A 89 -5.96 5.80 -2.12
N GLU A 90 -6.82 5.27 -2.98
CA GLU A 90 -7.74 4.19 -2.63
C GLU A 90 -6.97 2.93 -2.20
N TRP A 91 -5.93 2.54 -2.97
CA TRP A 91 -5.02 1.47 -2.58
C TRP A 91 -4.34 1.75 -1.23
N MET A 92 -3.91 2.99 -0.99
CA MET A 92 -3.28 3.37 0.27
C MET A 92 -4.25 3.28 1.45
N ILE A 93 -5.44 3.86 1.33
CA ILE A 93 -6.42 3.96 2.43
C ILE A 93 -6.87 2.57 2.87
N GLU A 94 -7.27 1.73 1.92
CA GLU A 94 -7.84 0.42 2.25
C GLU A 94 -6.76 -0.54 2.79
N PHE A 95 -5.50 -0.44 2.34
CA PHE A 95 -4.40 -1.35 2.71
C PHE A 95 -3.34 -0.72 3.63
N LEU A 96 -3.63 0.43 4.23
CA LEU A 96 -2.70 1.11 5.14
C LEU A 96 -2.32 0.19 6.30
N ALA A 97 -1.02 0.11 6.58
CA ALA A 97 -0.43 -0.68 7.66
C ALA A 97 -0.78 -2.18 7.63
N GLU A 98 -1.10 -2.72 6.46
CA GLU A 98 -1.14 -4.18 6.26
C GLU A 98 0.29 -4.70 6.13
N GLY A 99 0.61 -5.77 6.87
CA GLY A 99 1.97 -6.27 7.06
C GLY A 99 2.70 -6.69 5.78
N GLN A 100 2.00 -6.77 4.65
CA GLN A 100 2.55 -7.05 3.33
C GLN A 100 3.34 -5.87 2.72
N GLY A 101 3.17 -4.64 3.23
CA GLY A 101 3.94 -3.49 2.75
C GLY A 101 3.62 -3.09 1.30
N ARG A 102 2.35 -3.14 0.90
CA ARG A 102 1.91 -2.93 -0.50
C ARG A 102 2.28 -1.58 -1.10
N ARG A 103 2.26 -0.52 -0.28
CA ARG A 103 2.42 0.86 -0.77
C ARG A 103 3.68 1.05 -1.61
N ARG A 104 4.80 0.44 -1.23
CA ARG A 104 6.04 0.51 -2.01
C ARG A 104 5.86 -0.13 -3.40
N THR A 105 5.36 -1.36 -3.42
CA THR A 105 5.15 -2.12 -4.66
C THR A 105 4.18 -1.42 -5.60
N ASP A 106 3.07 -0.89 -5.06
CA ASP A 106 2.09 -0.15 -5.84
C ASP A 106 2.69 1.13 -6.42
N LEU A 107 3.41 1.92 -5.62
CA LEU A 107 4.08 3.13 -6.13
C LEU A 107 5.13 2.82 -7.20
N ILE A 108 5.88 1.71 -7.09
CA ILE A 108 6.84 1.31 -8.15
C ILE A 108 6.09 0.95 -9.44
N ARG A 109 5.01 0.15 -9.35
CA ARG A 109 4.20 -0.26 -10.51
C ARG A 109 3.56 0.90 -11.27
N TRP A 110 3.28 1.97 -10.55
CA TRP A 110 2.71 3.21 -11.09
C TRP A 110 3.78 4.26 -11.47
N ASP A 111 5.07 3.92 -11.37
CA ASP A 111 6.21 4.83 -11.59
C ASP A 111 6.14 6.10 -10.74
N LYS A 112 5.56 6.00 -9.53
CA LYS A 112 5.38 7.11 -8.57
C LYS A 112 6.39 7.10 -7.43
N PHE A 113 7.05 5.98 -7.17
CA PHE A 113 7.95 5.83 -6.02
C PHE A 113 9.17 6.78 -6.05
N VAL A 114 9.71 7.09 -7.23
CA VAL A 114 10.90 7.96 -7.37
C VAL A 114 10.59 9.29 -8.03
N THR A 115 9.37 9.49 -8.52
CA THR A 115 8.96 10.66 -9.30
C THR A 115 8.09 11.62 -8.51
N GLU A 116 7.35 11.14 -7.51
CA GLU A 116 6.44 11.95 -6.69
C GLU A 116 7.04 12.30 -5.33
N ASN A 117 6.66 13.47 -4.82
CA ASN A 117 6.97 13.90 -3.46
C ASN A 117 5.85 13.48 -2.50
N TRP A 118 6.19 13.27 -1.22
CA TRP A 118 5.22 13.17 -0.15
C TRP A 118 5.82 13.69 1.17
N TRP A 119 5.03 13.60 2.25
CA TRP A 119 5.30 14.32 3.51
C TRP A 119 6.72 14.16 4.10
N ASP A 120 7.37 13.00 3.91
CA ASP A 120 8.73 12.71 4.38
C ASP A 120 9.64 12.16 3.27
N HIS A 121 9.35 12.52 2.02
CA HIS A 121 10.14 12.09 0.87
C HIS A 121 10.16 13.14 -0.22
N THR A 122 11.37 13.42 -0.70
CA THR A 122 11.57 14.16 -1.94
C THR A 122 11.98 13.21 -3.04
N ALA A 123 11.28 13.29 -4.17
CA ALA A 123 11.48 12.49 -5.37
C ALA A 123 12.95 12.55 -5.81
N THR A 124 13.63 11.41 -5.72
CA THR A 124 15.05 11.29 -6.09
C THR A 124 15.27 11.29 -7.60
N LYS A 125 14.24 10.94 -8.39
CA LYS A 125 14.29 10.72 -9.84
C LYS A 125 15.31 9.64 -10.26
N ASP A 126 15.77 8.82 -9.32
CA ASP A 126 16.74 7.74 -9.54
C ASP A 126 16.00 6.40 -9.64
N LYS A 127 15.84 5.88 -10.86
CA LYS A 127 15.15 4.61 -11.11
C LYS A 127 15.82 3.42 -10.43
N ASN A 128 17.10 3.50 -10.08
CA ASN A 128 17.81 2.40 -9.42
C ASN A 128 17.24 2.13 -8.01
N ARG A 129 16.59 3.13 -7.38
CA ARG A 129 15.92 2.98 -6.07
C ARG A 129 14.65 2.13 -6.10
N ASN A 130 14.16 1.74 -7.28
CA ASN A 130 13.01 0.85 -7.41
C ASN A 130 13.34 -0.60 -7.04
N ILE A 131 14.60 -1.02 -7.15
CA ILE A 131 15.03 -2.40 -6.93
C ILE A 131 16.06 -2.42 -5.80
N PHE A 132 16.03 -3.44 -4.95
CA PHE A 132 17.04 -3.59 -3.90
C PHE A 132 18.35 -4.14 -4.48
N PRO A 133 19.52 -3.76 -3.91
CA PRO A 133 20.78 -4.37 -4.31
C PRO A 133 20.79 -5.86 -3.99
N ILE A 134 21.44 -6.64 -4.85
CA ILE A 134 21.78 -8.02 -4.54
C ILE A 134 22.82 -7.99 -3.40
N PRO A 135 22.65 -8.77 -2.32
CA PRO A 135 23.60 -8.78 -1.20
C PRO A 135 25.01 -9.18 -1.64
N GLU A 136 26.02 -8.47 -1.15
CA GLU A 136 27.44 -8.69 -1.48
C GLU A 136 27.87 -10.15 -1.31
N LYS A 137 27.40 -10.81 -0.23
CA LYS A 137 27.69 -12.22 0.05
C LYS A 137 27.22 -13.16 -1.08
N ALA A 138 26.11 -12.84 -1.74
CA ALA A 138 25.60 -13.62 -2.85
C ALA A 138 26.45 -13.40 -4.11
N ILE A 139 26.84 -12.15 -4.39
CA ILE A 139 27.72 -11.81 -5.52
C ILE A 139 29.08 -12.47 -5.37
N SER A 140 29.70 -12.38 -4.18
CA SER A 140 31.00 -13.01 -3.92
C SER A 140 30.97 -14.54 -3.99
N ALA A 141 29.80 -15.17 -3.81
CA ALA A 141 29.64 -16.62 -3.85
C ALA A 141 29.45 -17.17 -5.28
N ASN A 142 29.00 -16.35 -6.23
CA ASN A 142 28.72 -16.79 -7.59
C ASN A 142 29.15 -15.75 -8.62
N ASN A 143 30.24 -16.03 -9.34
CA ASN A 143 30.81 -15.15 -10.36
C ASN A 143 29.91 -14.93 -11.59
N LEU A 144 28.79 -15.66 -11.72
CA LEU A 144 27.79 -15.45 -12.77
C LEU A 144 26.70 -14.46 -12.36
N LEU A 145 26.64 -14.03 -11.09
CA LEU A 145 25.69 -13.03 -10.64
C LEU A 145 26.20 -11.63 -10.94
N GLU A 146 25.44 -10.91 -11.75
CA GLU A 146 25.65 -9.48 -12.02
C GLU A 146 24.75 -8.64 -11.12
N GLN A 147 25.27 -7.52 -10.63
CA GLN A 147 24.52 -6.59 -9.79
C GLN A 147 23.43 -5.85 -10.60
N ASN A 148 22.36 -5.45 -9.91
CA ASN A 148 21.35 -4.58 -10.47
C ASN A 148 21.97 -3.22 -10.88
N PRO A 149 21.54 -2.60 -11.99
CA PRO A 149 22.06 -1.29 -12.39
C PRO A 149 21.97 -0.25 -11.26
N GLY A 150 23.06 0.51 -11.07
CA GLY A 150 23.14 1.58 -10.07
C GLY A 150 23.61 1.17 -8.68
N TYR A 151 24.08 -0.08 -8.50
CA TYR A 151 24.65 -0.61 -7.26
C TYR A 151 26.04 -1.21 -7.46
#